data_AF-A0A2A2JDY9-F1
#
_entry.id   AF-A0A2A2JDY9-F1
#
_cell.length_a   1.000
_cell.length_b   1.000
_cell.length_c   1.000
_cell.angle_alpha   90.00
_cell.angle_beta   90.00
_cell.angle_gamma   90.00
#
_symmetry.space_group_name_H-M   'P 1'
#
loop_
_entity.id
_entity.type
_entity.pdbx_description
1 polymer ?
#
loop_
_entity_poly.entity_id
_entity_poly.type
_entity_poly.pdbx_seq_one_letter_code
_entity_poly.pdbx_strand_id
1 'polypeptide(L)'
;MKLKFPQLANASWVCFGGSYGGMLSAWLRIKHPESVRASVASSAPVQLKLDFSEYLTYTMEVIKDYGCIEGVTKTLKEIDKMTKTPEGRLQLKEIYGSGLALADLQ
;
A
#
# COMPACT_ATOMS: atom_id res chain seq x y z
N MET A 1 -9.63 -10.32 29.50
CA MET A 1 -8.44 -9.82 30.25
C MET A 1 -8.62 -9.89 31.76
N LYS A 2 -9.72 -9.34 32.32
CA LYS A 2 -9.91 -9.22 33.78
C LYS A 2 -9.79 -10.55 34.55
N LEU A 3 -10.25 -11.66 33.95
CA LEU A 3 -10.19 -13.00 34.56
C LEU A 3 -8.77 -13.61 34.57
N LYS A 4 -7.89 -13.21 33.65
CA LYS A 4 -6.53 -13.77 33.53
C LYS A 4 -5.46 -12.86 34.14
N PHE A 5 -5.71 -11.56 34.19
CA PHE A 5 -4.80 -10.54 34.71
C PHE A 5 -5.60 -9.53 35.56
N PRO A 6 -5.88 -9.84 36.84
CA PRO A 6 -6.72 -9.00 37.70
C PRO A 6 -6.11 -7.61 37.94
N GLN A 7 -4.78 -7.48 37.94
CA GLN A 7 -4.07 -6.20 38.06
C GLN A 7 -4.33 -5.24 36.90
N LEU A 8 -4.80 -5.75 35.75
CA LEU A 8 -5.11 -4.94 34.57
C LEU A 8 -6.61 -4.60 34.48
N ALA A 9 -7.41 -4.89 35.51
CA ALA A 9 -8.86 -4.72 35.46
C ALA A 9 -9.32 -3.28 35.17
N ASN A 10 -8.50 -2.29 35.55
CA ASN A 10 -8.73 -0.85 35.37
C ASN A 10 -7.67 -0.18 34.47
N ALA A 11 -6.88 -0.96 33.74
CA ALA A 11 -5.87 -0.41 32.85
C ALA A 11 -6.52 0.38 31.69
N SER A 12 -5.95 1.55 31.37
CA SER A 12 -6.32 2.31 30.17
C SER A 12 -5.46 1.86 28.99
N TRP A 13 -6.09 1.43 27.91
CA TRP A 13 -5.40 0.92 26.73
C TRP A 13 -5.24 1.98 25.66
N VAL A 14 -4.05 2.04 25.05
CA VAL A 14 -3.79 2.82 23.83
C VAL A 14 -3.41 1.85 22.73
N CYS A 15 -4.08 1.94 21.58
CA CYS A 15 -3.81 1.08 20.44
C CYS A 15 -2.93 1.79 19.41
N PHE A 16 -1.99 1.06 18.82
CA PHE A 16 -1.08 1.57 17.81
C PHE A 16 -1.15 0.68 16.57
N GLY A 17 -1.05 1.29 15.39
CA GLY A 17 -0.94 0.55 14.15
C GLY A 17 -0.55 1.43 12.97
N GLY A 18 0.06 0.81 11.97
CA GLY A 18 0.43 1.44 10.70
C GLY A 18 -0.33 0.82 9.52
N SER A 19 -0.64 1.61 8.48
CA SER A 19 -1.33 1.14 7.28
C SER A 19 -2.64 0.42 7.65
N TYR A 20 -2.87 -0.81 7.18
CA TYR A 20 -4.01 -1.63 7.59
C TYR A 20 -4.11 -1.82 9.11
N GLY A 21 -2.99 -2.02 9.80
CA GLY A 21 -2.95 -2.08 11.26
C GLY A 21 -3.40 -0.76 11.91
N GLY A 22 -3.14 0.38 11.26
CA GLY A 22 -3.62 1.68 11.69
C GLY A 22 -5.13 1.84 11.50
N MET A 23 -5.69 1.28 10.42
CA MET A 23 -7.14 1.21 10.23
C MET A 23 -7.78 0.39 11.35
N LEU A 24 -7.22 -0.79 11.65
CA LEU A 24 -7.67 -1.63 12.77
C LEU A 24 -7.56 -0.89 14.11
N SER A 25 -6.45 -0.17 14.36
CA SER A 25 -6.26 0.62 15.57
C SER A 25 -7.33 1.72 15.73
N ALA A 26 -7.62 2.46 14.65
CA ALA A 26 -8.68 3.46 14.63
C ALA A 26 -10.07 2.84 14.85
N TRP A 27 -10.40 1.79 14.10
CA TRP A 27 -11.70 1.14 14.18
C TRP A 27 -11.93 0.43 15.51
N LEU A 28 -10.88 -0.13 16.12
CA LEU A 28 -10.97 -0.76 17.44
C LEU A 28 -11.33 0.28 18.50
N ARG A 29 -10.73 1.48 18.46
CA ARG A 29 -11.12 2.60 19.35
C ARG A 29 -12.56 3.04 19.12
N ILE A 30 -13.03 3.10 17.87
CA ILE A 30 -14.41 3.50 17.55
C ILE A 30 -15.41 2.43 18.03
N LYS A 31 -15.11 1.14 17.82
CA LYS A 31 -16.01 0.03 18.17
C LYS A 31 -16.03 -0.32 19.65
N HIS A 32 -14.91 -0.12 20.34
CA HIS A 32 -14.76 -0.48 21.75
C HIS A 32 -14.23 0.71 22.58
N PRO A 33 -14.96 1.83 22.62
CA PRO A 33 -14.49 3.02 23.31
C PRO A 33 -14.40 2.86 24.84
N GLU A 34 -15.10 1.88 25.40
CA GLU A 34 -15.01 1.47 26.81
C GLU A 34 -13.72 0.71 27.13
N SER A 35 -13.13 0.04 26.12
CA SER A 35 -11.96 -0.81 26.27
C SER A 35 -10.67 -0.09 25.87
N VAL A 36 -10.70 0.68 24.78
CA VAL A 36 -9.54 1.41 24.23
C VAL A 36 -9.71 2.88 24.48
N ARG A 37 -8.83 3.53 25.24
CA ARG A 37 -8.93 4.95 25.58
C ARG A 37 -8.50 5.88 24.45
N ALA A 38 -7.46 5.50 23.71
CA ALA A 38 -6.94 6.27 22.58
C ALA A 38 -6.33 5.36 21.52
N SER A 39 -6.17 5.86 20.30
CA SER A 39 -5.47 5.14 19.24
C SER A 39 -4.56 6.05 18.42
N VAL A 40 -3.45 5.47 17.94
CA VAL A 40 -2.58 6.05 16.91
C VAL A 40 -2.71 5.18 15.67
N ALA A 41 -3.12 5.80 14.57
CA ALA A 41 -3.41 5.17 13.30
C ALA A 41 -2.50 5.76 12.21
N SER A 42 -1.24 5.34 12.21
CA SER A 42 -0.21 5.89 11.31
C SER A 42 -0.43 5.45 9.87
N SER A 43 -0.38 6.39 8.92
CA SER A 43 -0.50 6.11 7.48
C SER A 43 -1.72 5.24 7.13
N ALA A 44 -2.80 5.38 7.91
CA ALA A 44 -3.97 4.52 7.81
C ALA A 44 -4.99 5.11 6.81
N PRO A 45 -5.33 4.41 5.72
CA PRO A 45 -6.38 4.86 4.81
C PRO A 45 -7.77 4.54 5.42
N VAL A 46 -8.12 5.23 6.50
CA VAL A 46 -9.38 5.02 7.24
C VAL A 46 -10.62 5.36 6.43
N GLN A 47 -10.47 6.20 5.40
CA GLN A 47 -11.47 6.49 4.39
C GLN A 47 -11.19 5.61 3.16
N LEU A 48 -11.65 4.36 3.22
CA LEU A 48 -11.43 3.41 2.14
C LEU A 48 -12.12 3.89 0.86
N LYS A 49 -11.36 4.00 -0.23
CA LYS A 49 -11.87 4.21 -1.59
C LYS A 49 -11.62 2.94 -2.40
N LEU A 50 -12.67 2.43 -3.06
CA LEU A 50 -12.54 1.25 -3.94
C LEU A 50 -11.65 1.54 -5.13
N ASP A 51 -11.88 2.67 -5.77
CA ASP A 51 -11.04 3.21 -6.83
C ASP A 51 -10.29 4.43 -6.28
N PHE A 52 -8.99 4.27 -6.02
CA PHE A 52 -8.16 5.26 -5.34
C PHE A 52 -7.05 5.78 -6.27
N SER A 53 -7.46 6.33 -7.42
CA SER A 53 -6.56 6.88 -8.44
C SER A 53 -5.65 8.01 -7.93
N GLU A 54 -6.05 8.73 -6.89
CA GLU A 54 -5.27 9.79 -6.27
C GLU A 54 -3.97 9.28 -5.65
N TYR A 55 -3.92 8.01 -5.23
CA TYR A 55 -2.69 7.39 -4.74
C TYR A 55 -1.60 7.34 -5.82
N LEU A 56 -1.99 6.97 -7.04
CA LEU A 56 -1.07 6.95 -8.17
C LEU A 56 -0.64 8.37 -8.55
N THR A 57 -1.57 9.32 -8.53
CA THR A 57 -1.28 10.75 -8.78
C THR A 57 -0.22 11.27 -7.81
N TYR A 58 -0.43 11.06 -6.52
CA TYR A 58 0.53 11.46 -5.48
C TYR A 58 1.88 10.75 -5.65
N THR A 59 1.88 9.47 -6.01
CA THR A 59 3.12 8.72 -6.27
C THR A 59 3.93 9.37 -7.41
N MET A 60 3.26 9.79 -8.48
CA MET A 60 3.91 10.45 -9.61
C MET A 60 4.43 11.85 -9.25
N GLU A 61 3.72 12.60 -8.40
CA GLU A 61 4.20 13.88 -7.85
C GLU A 61 5.48 13.69 -7.02
N VAL A 62 5.50 12.69 -6.14
CA VAL A 62 6.69 12.38 -5.35
C VAL A 62 7.87 12.00 -6.27
N ILE A 63 7.66 11.13 -7.27
CA ILE A 63 8.70 10.75 -8.24
C ILE A 63 9.25 11.99 -8.98
N LYS A 64 8.37 12.96 -9.29
CA LYS A 64 8.75 14.24 -9.88
C LYS A 64 9.60 15.08 -8.94
N ASP A 65 9.24 15.17 -7.66
CA ASP A 65 10.01 15.93 -6.67
C ASP A 65 11.42 15.35 -6.47
N TYR A 66 11.59 14.05 -6.64
CA TYR A 66 12.90 13.38 -6.66
C TYR A 66 13.66 13.52 -7.99
N GLY A 67 13.10 14.18 -9.01
CA GLY A 67 13.74 14.39 -10.31
C GLY A 67 13.78 13.15 -11.23
N CYS A 68 13.04 12.09 -10.92
CA CYS A 68 13.08 10.81 -11.66
C CYS A 68 11.98 10.69 -12.73
N ILE A 69 11.07 11.66 -12.81
CA ILE A 69 9.82 11.53 -13.57
C ILE A 69 10.03 11.29 -15.07
N GLU A 70 11.06 11.89 -15.66
CA GLU A 70 11.35 11.78 -17.08
C GLU A 70 11.79 10.35 -17.45
N GLY A 71 12.72 9.81 -16.67
CA GLY A 71 13.20 8.43 -16.83
C GLY A 71 12.09 7.41 -16.63
N VAL A 72 11.33 7.52 -15.54
CA VAL A 72 10.19 6.63 -15.26
C VAL A 72 9.16 6.68 -16.38
N THR A 73 8.78 7.88 -16.82
CA THR A 73 7.78 8.06 -17.89
C THR A 73 8.26 7.45 -19.21
N LYS A 74 9.53 7.67 -19.56
CA LYS A 74 10.12 7.12 -20.78
C LYS A 74 10.14 5.59 -20.74
N THR A 75 10.66 5.01 -19.67
CA THR A 75 10.76 3.55 -19.52
C THR A 75 9.38 2.90 -19.53
N LEU A 76 8.38 3.47 -18.85
CA LEU A 76 7.01 2.93 -18.88
C LEU A 76 6.39 2.95 -20.29
N LYS A 77 6.64 3.99 -21.08
CA LYS A 77 6.20 4.06 -22.50
C LYS A 77 6.89 3.02 -23.37
N GLU A 78 8.19 2.79 -23.16
CA GLU A 78 8.95 1.78 -23.89
C GLU A 78 8.46 0.37 -23.53
N ILE A 79 8.24 0.09 -22.25
CA ILE A 79 7.66 -1.18 -21.79
C ILE A 79 6.27 -1.40 -22.44
N ASP A 80 5.38 -0.40 -22.40
CA ASP A 80 4.04 -0.50 -23.03
C ASP A 80 4.10 -0.78 -24.55
N LYS A 81 5.13 -0.25 -25.24
CA LYS A 81 5.35 -0.57 -26.65
C LYS A 81 5.84 -2.00 -26.83
N MET A 82 6.78 -2.44 -26.00
CA MET A 82 7.41 -3.76 -26.11
C MET A 82 6.46 -4.90 -25.71
N THR A 83 5.52 -4.67 -24.79
CA THR A 83 4.51 -5.68 -24.43
C THR A 83 3.58 -6.05 -25.59
N LYS A 84 3.45 -5.18 -26.61
CA LYS A 84 2.55 -5.41 -27.75
C LYS A 84 3.07 -6.39 -28.79
N THR A 85 4.35 -6.77 -28.76
CA THR A 85 4.93 -7.72 -29.73
C THR A 85 5.62 -8.91 -29.06
N PRO A 86 5.59 -10.11 -29.66
CA PRO A 86 6.32 -11.27 -29.13
C PRO A 86 7.81 -10.99 -28.93
N GLU A 87 8.46 -10.30 -29.87
CA GLU A 87 9.89 -9.96 -29.79
C GLU A 87 10.17 -8.98 -28.64
N GLY A 88 9.32 -7.97 -28.48
CA GLY A 88 9.46 -7.00 -27.39
C GLY A 88 9.25 -7.66 -26.03
N ARG A 89 8.34 -8.63 -25.92
CA ARG A 89 8.12 -9.42 -24.71
C ARG A 89 9.31 -10.34 -24.38
N LEU A 90 9.98 -10.91 -25.38
CA LEU A 90 11.23 -11.66 -25.20
C LEU A 90 12.36 -10.74 -24.72
N GLN A 91 12.49 -9.55 -25.30
CA GLN A 91 13.47 -8.55 -24.86
C GLN A 91 13.22 -8.09 -23.42
N LEU A 92 11.97 -7.83 -23.03
CA LEU A 92 11.63 -7.48 -21.65
C LEU A 92 11.97 -8.61 -20.67
N LYS A 93 11.77 -9.88 -21.06
CA LYS A 93 12.17 -11.03 -20.24
C LYS A 93 13.68 -11.06 -20.02
N GLU A 94 14.48 -10.77 -21.05
CA GLU A 94 15.94 -10.69 -20.94
C GLU A 94 16.37 -9.53 -20.03
N ILE A 95 15.77 -8.35 -20.19
CA ILE A 95 16.11 -7.14 -19.42
C ILE A 95 15.76 -7.28 -17.92
N TYR A 96 14.56 -7.78 -17.60
CA TYR A 96 14.01 -7.76 -16.23
C TYR A 96 14.01 -9.12 -15.52
N GLY A 97 14.41 -10.20 -16.20
CA GLY A 97 14.41 -11.55 -15.63
C GLY A 97 13.02 -12.04 -15.22
N SER A 98 11.94 -11.50 -15.83
CA SER A 98 10.57 -11.83 -15.44
C SER A 98 10.28 -13.32 -15.67
N GLY A 99 10.07 -14.07 -14.59
CA GLY A 99 9.81 -15.52 -14.62
C GLY A 99 8.47 -15.91 -15.23
N LEU A 100 7.53 -14.96 -15.43
CA LEU A 100 6.33 -15.19 -16.22
C LEU A 100 6.60 -14.94 -17.70
N ALA A 101 6.17 -15.88 -18.53
CA ALA A 101 6.16 -15.77 -19.97
C ALA A 101 5.32 -14.56 -20.39
N LEU A 102 5.96 -13.40 -20.54
CA LEU A 102 5.40 -12.30 -21.31
C LEU A 102 4.98 -12.84 -22.69
N ALA A 103 5.65 -13.86 -23.23
CA ALA A 103 5.25 -14.56 -24.45
C ALA A 103 3.75 -14.95 -24.54
N ASP A 104 3.07 -15.22 -23.43
CA ASP A 104 1.69 -15.72 -23.38
C ASP A 104 0.62 -14.62 -23.20
N LEU A 105 1.01 -13.35 -23.13
CA LEU A 105 0.07 -12.23 -23.20
C LEU A 105 -0.51 -12.16 -24.63
N GLN A 106 -1.74 -12.66 -24.78
CA GLN A 106 -2.58 -12.51 -25.98
C GLN A 106 -3.01 -11.06 -26.17
#